data_AF-J6ES96-F1
#
_entry.id   AF-J6ES96-F1
#
_cell.length_a   1.000
_cell.length_b   1.000
_cell.length_c   1.000
_cell.angle_alpha   90.00
_cell.angle_beta   90.00
_cell.angle_gamma   90.00
#
_symmetry.space_group_name_H-M   'P 1'
#
loop_
_entity.id
_entity.type
_entity.pdbx_description
1 polymer ?
#
loop_
_entity_poly.entity_id
_entity_poly.type
_entity_poly.pdbx_seq_one_letter_code
_entity_poly.pdbx_strand_id
1 'polypeptide(L)'
;MASSSPTYVPGKSAHRVWSIPHIRLAVFQYLLCWDNFPLTMMEPDQEDQLCSAERNLLRPYLTLNQASFREVALLLYSDIKLDQFPRDCASQERLRVYAAGVRHINTEGSLPLCYRWGSLANMIQFFPNVTFISFPATGTHYEVRSRRGQGVDRLLLTEQVKSTAGAVCAAADRDLPEDLVYQCLYSVDCYGVDTQETALFAQDVNGLPVLAEVLALPAWQLLIWDQRGDNSAWISMLQHRTQQNILTQQLDWRLSSLEELESLFEAMPRDLQSLTLLFPCEEFEEVNTSANAVMNYVDNNRLPELEHLNLRIDFPGDSLLLPVGLTSAQPDTIPRWLNNDLPSKLRDIELTLVYNTPDSELTYSI
;
A
#
# COMPACT_ATOMS: atom_id res chain seq x y z
N MET A 1 14.66 -22.54 39.59
CA MET A 1 16.00 -22.91 39.05
C MET A 1 16.41 -21.81 38.10
N ALA A 2 17.52 -21.11 38.39
CA ALA A 2 18.01 -20.01 37.58
C ALA A 2 18.57 -20.54 36.26
N SER A 3 18.02 -20.11 35.13
CA SER A 3 18.60 -20.33 33.81
C SER A 3 19.88 -19.50 33.72
N SER A 4 21.03 -20.17 33.65
CA SER A 4 22.32 -19.52 33.45
C SER A 4 22.36 -18.87 32.07
N SER A 5 22.69 -17.58 32.01
CA SER A 5 22.98 -16.88 30.76
C SER A 5 24.12 -17.59 30.01
N PRO A 6 24.07 -17.68 28.67
CA PRO A 6 25.08 -18.40 27.90
C PRO A 6 26.46 -17.74 28.04
N THR A 7 27.44 -18.49 28.53
CA THR A 7 28.83 -18.02 28.72
C THR A 7 29.71 -18.39 27.52
N TYR A 8 30.49 -17.42 27.04
CA TYR A 8 31.37 -17.53 25.87
C TYR A 8 32.69 -18.26 26.18
N VAL A 9 33.07 -19.30 25.40
CA VAL A 9 34.34 -20.05 25.55
C VAL A 9 35.11 -20.10 24.20
N PRO A 10 36.30 -19.48 24.08
CA PRO A 10 37.10 -19.51 22.84
C PRO A 10 37.72 -20.89 22.54
N GLY A 11 37.79 -21.30 21.26
CA GLY A 11 38.69 -22.38 20.80
C GLY A 11 38.06 -23.69 20.26
N LYS A 12 36.73 -23.85 20.23
CA LYS A 12 36.05 -25.04 19.66
C LYS A 12 35.55 -24.81 18.22
N SER A 13 35.25 -25.86 17.44
CA SER A 13 34.69 -25.73 16.07
C SER A 13 33.44 -24.84 16.02
N ALA A 14 32.58 -24.92 17.05
CA ALA A 14 31.42 -24.05 17.21
C ALA A 14 31.79 -22.56 17.30
N HIS A 15 32.95 -22.21 17.87
CA HIS A 15 33.44 -20.83 17.95
C HIS A 15 33.88 -20.30 16.58
N ARG A 16 34.56 -21.14 15.77
CA ARG A 16 34.92 -20.77 14.40
C ARG A 16 33.68 -20.51 13.55
N VAL A 17 32.67 -21.36 13.67
CA VAL A 17 31.37 -21.19 13.00
C VAL A 17 30.64 -19.94 13.51
N TRP A 18 30.61 -19.71 14.83
CA TRP A 18 29.99 -18.53 15.42
C TRP A 18 30.71 -17.23 15.07
N SER A 19 31.98 -17.26 14.63
CA SER A 19 32.68 -16.06 14.18
C SER A 19 32.21 -15.55 12.81
N ILE A 20 31.46 -16.38 12.07
CA ILE A 20 30.97 -16.07 10.72
C ILE A 20 29.63 -15.28 10.80
N PRO A 21 29.57 -14.03 10.29
CA PRO A 21 28.39 -13.17 10.46
C PRO A 21 27.09 -13.72 9.89
N HIS A 22 27.12 -14.29 8.68
CA HIS A 22 25.92 -14.82 8.03
C HIS A 22 25.35 -16.04 8.77
N ILE A 23 26.20 -16.84 9.43
CA ILE A 23 25.74 -17.96 10.25
C ILE A 23 25.07 -17.46 11.53
N ARG A 24 25.66 -16.47 12.22
CA ARG A 24 25.01 -15.85 13.38
C ARG A 24 23.66 -15.23 13.03
N LEU A 25 23.61 -14.46 11.93
CA LEU A 25 22.38 -13.81 11.49
C LEU A 25 21.31 -14.84 11.15
N ALA A 26 21.63 -15.92 10.43
CA ALA A 26 20.70 -17.00 10.13
C ALA A 26 20.18 -17.69 11.40
N VAL A 27 21.03 -17.92 12.41
CA VAL A 27 20.61 -18.49 13.69
C VAL A 27 19.66 -17.55 14.43
N PHE A 28 19.96 -16.25 14.49
CA PHE A 28 19.08 -15.28 15.15
C PHE A 28 17.77 -15.06 14.38
N GLN A 29 17.79 -15.10 13.05
CA GLN A 29 16.59 -15.07 12.21
C GLN A 29 15.73 -16.31 12.46
N TYR A 30 16.33 -17.50 12.55
CA TYR A 30 15.61 -18.72 12.90
C TYR A 30 14.97 -18.65 14.29
N LEU A 31 15.62 -17.98 15.25
CA LEU A 31 15.04 -17.74 16.58
C LEU A 31 13.85 -16.77 16.55
N LEU A 32 13.77 -15.90 15.54
CA LEU A 32 12.62 -15.02 15.30
C LEU A 32 11.53 -15.69 14.46
N CYS A 33 11.89 -16.58 13.52
CA CYS A 33 10.95 -17.34 12.72
C CYS A 33 10.27 -18.44 13.56
N TRP A 34 9.13 -18.12 14.15
CA TRP A 34 8.14 -19.14 14.45
C TRP A 34 7.38 -19.52 13.18
N ASP A 35 7.74 -20.66 12.61
CA ASP A 35 7.16 -21.31 11.42
C ASP A 35 5.67 -21.72 11.55
N ASN A 36 4.78 -21.08 12.34
CA ASN A 36 3.41 -21.61 12.52
C ASN A 36 2.25 -20.64 12.81
N PHE A 37 2.39 -19.32 12.68
CA PHE A 37 1.23 -18.43 12.79
C PHE A 37 0.94 -17.70 11.48
N PRO A 38 -0.19 -18.00 10.80
CA PRO A 38 -0.63 -17.18 9.69
C PRO A 38 -0.95 -15.78 10.23
N LEU A 39 -0.17 -14.80 9.80
CA LEU A 39 -0.30 -13.37 10.13
C LEU A 39 -1.65 -12.76 9.71
N THR A 40 -2.52 -13.53 9.06
CA THR A 40 -3.80 -13.08 8.52
C THR A 40 -4.96 -13.06 9.53
N MET A 41 -4.75 -13.40 10.81
CA MET A 41 -5.85 -13.46 11.80
C MET A 41 -5.55 -12.88 13.19
N MET A 42 -4.61 -11.94 13.33
CA MET A 42 -4.28 -11.37 14.64
C MET A 42 -4.75 -9.93 14.77
N GLU A 43 -5.52 -9.67 15.84
CA GLU A 43 -5.87 -8.32 16.28
C GLU A 43 -4.59 -7.51 16.56
N PRO A 44 -4.58 -6.18 16.35
CA PRO A 44 -3.38 -5.33 16.51
C PRO A 44 -2.66 -5.50 17.87
N ASP A 45 -3.43 -5.70 18.95
CA ASP A 45 -2.90 -5.90 20.30
C ASP A 45 -2.12 -7.22 20.46
N GLN A 46 -2.38 -8.22 19.61
CA GLN A 46 -1.70 -9.51 19.62
C GLN A 46 -0.41 -9.48 18.80
N GLU A 47 -0.38 -8.69 17.73
CA GLU A 47 0.83 -8.42 16.94
C GLU A 47 1.89 -7.72 17.81
N ASP A 48 1.50 -6.69 18.56
CA ASP A 48 2.39 -5.99 19.51
C ASP A 48 2.94 -6.92 20.61
N GLN A 49 2.12 -7.87 21.10
CA GLN A 49 2.55 -8.86 22.10
C GLN A 49 3.53 -9.89 21.53
N LEU A 50 3.32 -10.36 20.30
CA LEU A 50 4.23 -11.28 19.62
C LEU A 50 5.56 -10.62 19.28
N CYS A 51 5.53 -9.43 18.68
CA CYS A 51 6.74 -8.65 18.42
C CYS A 51 7.50 -8.35 19.73
N SER A 52 6.79 -8.14 20.84
CA SER A 52 7.41 -7.98 22.17
C SER A 52 8.08 -9.28 22.66
N ALA A 53 7.44 -10.44 22.49
CA ALA A 53 7.99 -11.74 22.88
C ALA A 53 9.25 -12.10 22.07
N GLU A 54 9.22 -11.90 20.75
CA GLU A 54 10.36 -12.09 19.85
C GLU A 54 11.52 -11.15 20.19
N ARG A 55 11.21 -9.87 20.44
CA ARG A 55 12.21 -8.90 20.90
C ARG A 55 12.82 -9.31 22.24
N ASN A 56 12.03 -9.86 23.16
CA ASN A 56 12.51 -10.36 24.45
C ASN A 56 13.42 -11.59 24.34
N LEU A 57 13.21 -12.45 23.32
CA LEU A 57 14.06 -13.61 23.07
C LEU A 57 15.48 -13.20 22.64
N LEU A 58 15.58 -12.19 21.79
CA LEU A 58 16.86 -11.71 21.26
C LEU A 58 17.60 -10.73 22.20
N ARG A 59 16.89 -10.00 23.07
CA ARG A 59 17.46 -9.03 24.02
C ARG A 59 18.68 -9.53 24.82
N PRO A 60 18.69 -10.75 25.40
CA PRO A 60 19.85 -11.28 26.13
C PRO A 60 21.13 -11.38 25.29
N TYR A 61 21.00 -11.51 23.96
CA TYR A 61 22.14 -11.65 23.06
C TYR A 61 22.81 -10.31 22.71
N LEU A 62 22.16 -9.18 22.99
CA LEU A 62 22.78 -7.84 22.87
C LEU A 62 24.00 -7.68 23.79
N THR A 63 24.04 -8.40 24.91
CA THR A 63 25.12 -8.32 25.90
C THR A 63 26.13 -9.46 25.79
N LEU A 64 25.95 -10.40 24.86
CA LEU A 64 26.77 -11.61 24.77
C LEU A 64 28.22 -11.32 24.33
N ASN A 65 28.39 -10.58 23.23
CA ASN A 65 29.68 -10.10 22.73
C ASN A 65 29.45 -9.03 21.63
N GLN A 66 30.50 -8.29 21.25
CA GLN A 66 30.41 -7.21 20.25
C GLN A 66 29.99 -7.69 18.86
N ALA A 67 30.33 -8.93 18.47
CA ALA A 67 29.94 -9.48 17.18
C ALA A 67 28.42 -9.72 17.16
N SER A 68 27.91 -10.56 18.07
CA SER A 68 26.50 -10.88 18.23
C SER A 68 25.63 -9.63 18.45
N PHE A 69 26.14 -8.62 19.16
CA PHE A 69 25.45 -7.35 19.35
C PHE A 69 25.02 -6.71 18.02
N ARG A 70 25.87 -6.73 16.99
CA ARG A 70 25.56 -6.11 15.70
C ARG A 70 24.43 -6.84 14.99
N GLU A 71 24.50 -8.16 14.84
CA GLU A 71 23.44 -8.91 14.15
C GLU A 71 22.11 -8.84 14.90
N VAL A 72 22.13 -8.91 16.23
CA VAL A 72 20.92 -8.81 17.06
C VAL A 72 20.30 -7.42 16.99
N ALA A 73 21.12 -6.36 16.99
CA ALA A 73 20.63 -5.00 16.82
C ALA A 73 19.98 -4.77 15.45
N LEU A 74 20.53 -5.34 14.37
CA LEU A 74 19.95 -5.28 13.03
C LEU A 74 18.55 -5.93 12.96
N LEU A 75 18.32 -6.98 13.77
CA LEU A 75 17.05 -7.70 13.80
C LEU A 75 16.03 -7.07 14.75
N LEU A 76 16.47 -6.57 15.90
CA LEU A 76 15.58 -6.00 16.93
C LEU A 76 15.04 -4.62 16.59
N TYR A 77 15.83 -3.83 15.86
CA TYR A 77 15.54 -2.42 15.58
C TYR A 77 15.21 -2.17 14.10
N SER A 78 14.84 -3.21 13.33
CA SER A 78 14.41 -3.03 11.93
C SER A 78 13.24 -2.06 11.83
N ASP A 79 12.30 -2.16 12.76
CA ASP A 79 11.06 -1.39 12.83
C ASP A 79 10.99 -0.75 14.21
N ILE A 80 10.97 0.58 14.27
CA ILE A 80 10.99 1.31 15.55
C ILE A 80 9.82 2.29 15.64
N LYS A 81 9.33 2.48 16.87
CA LYS A 81 8.65 3.73 17.26
C LYS A 81 9.73 4.75 17.61
N LEU A 82 9.70 5.95 17.02
CA LEU A 82 10.77 6.93 17.13
C LEU A 82 11.05 7.34 18.58
N ASP A 83 9.99 7.50 19.38
CA ASP A 83 10.11 7.85 20.81
C ASP A 83 10.65 6.70 21.67
N GLN A 84 10.61 5.46 21.18
CA GLN A 84 11.16 4.28 21.86
C GLN A 84 12.61 3.99 21.42
N PHE A 85 13.15 4.75 20.48
CA PHE A 85 14.54 4.58 20.04
C PHE A 85 15.50 4.94 21.19
N PRO A 86 16.55 4.13 21.47
CA PRO A 86 17.46 4.36 22.60
C PRO A 86 18.45 5.50 22.34
N ARG A 87 17.94 6.72 22.12
CA ARG A 87 18.71 7.93 21.79
C ARG A 87 19.73 8.29 22.87
N ASP A 88 19.40 8.03 24.13
CA ASP A 88 20.25 8.30 25.30
C ASP A 88 21.27 7.18 25.61
N CYS A 89 21.55 6.30 24.65
CA CYS A 89 22.57 5.27 24.83
C CYS A 89 23.95 5.91 25.09
N ALA A 90 24.53 5.64 26.26
CA ALA A 90 25.83 6.18 26.66
C ALA A 90 26.99 5.79 25.72
N SER A 91 26.84 4.69 24.97
CA SER A 91 27.84 4.24 23.99
C SER A 91 27.48 4.69 22.59
N GLN A 92 28.26 5.64 22.05
CA GLN A 92 28.11 6.13 20.67
C GLN A 92 28.28 5.02 19.63
N GLU A 93 29.15 4.04 19.86
CA GLU A 93 29.30 2.89 18.96
C GLU A 93 28.02 2.05 18.91
N ARG A 94 27.42 1.77 20.08
CA ARG A 94 26.16 1.01 20.15
C ARG A 94 25.01 1.77 19.53
N LEU A 95 24.92 3.08 19.79
CA LEU A 95 23.91 3.96 19.20
C LEU A 95 23.93 3.92 17.67
N ARG A 96 25.13 4.00 17.07
CA ARG A 96 25.30 3.89 15.61
C ARG A 96 24.86 2.52 15.07
N VAL A 97 25.14 1.45 15.80
CA VAL A 97 24.71 0.10 15.40
C VAL A 97 23.19 -0.06 15.50
N TYR A 98 22.55 0.49 16.55
CA TYR A 98 21.10 0.52 16.64
C TYR A 98 20.50 1.29 15.47
N ALA A 99 21.00 2.50 15.19
CA ALA A 99 20.53 3.32 14.08
C ALA A 99 20.74 2.64 12.71
N ALA A 100 21.83 1.89 12.54
CA ALA A 100 22.08 1.11 11.33
C ALA A 100 21.17 -0.11 11.18
N GLY A 101 20.53 -0.58 12.25
CA GLY A 101 19.49 -1.60 12.19
C GLY A 101 18.17 -1.10 11.63
N VAL A 102 17.90 0.20 11.77
CA VAL A 102 16.61 0.79 11.43
C VAL A 102 16.37 0.81 9.93
N ARG A 103 15.24 0.24 9.54
CA ARG A 103 14.68 0.27 8.18
C ARG A 103 13.38 1.04 8.14
N HIS A 104 12.50 0.87 9.13
CA HIS A 104 11.24 1.59 9.20
C HIS A 104 11.09 2.34 10.52
N ILE A 105 10.59 3.57 10.43
CA ILE A 105 10.37 4.46 11.57
C ILE A 105 8.89 4.83 11.61
N ASN A 106 8.23 4.53 12.72
CA ASN A 106 6.93 5.09 13.04
C ASN A 106 7.13 6.27 14.01
N THR A 107 6.69 7.46 13.62
CA THR A 107 6.91 8.68 14.40
C THR A 107 5.83 8.92 15.48
N GLU A 108 4.79 8.08 15.56
CA GLU A 108 3.56 8.24 16.39
C GLU A 108 2.86 9.61 16.28
N GLY A 109 3.38 10.55 15.49
CA GLY A 109 2.77 11.84 15.23
C GLY A 109 3.11 12.38 13.84
N SER A 110 3.16 13.71 13.69
CA SER A 110 3.19 14.39 12.39
C SER A 110 4.58 14.87 11.98
N LEU A 111 4.74 15.24 10.70
CA LEU A 111 5.97 15.82 10.13
C LEU A 111 6.60 16.94 11.01
N PRO A 112 5.83 17.89 11.58
CA PRO A 112 6.36 18.89 12.52
C PRO A 112 7.11 18.34 13.75
N LEU A 113 6.85 17.10 14.18
CA LEU A 113 7.55 16.50 15.33
C LEU A 113 9.03 16.18 15.04
N CYS A 114 9.44 16.16 13.76
CA CYS A 114 10.84 16.09 13.37
C CYS A 114 11.66 17.30 13.87
N TYR A 115 11.05 18.34 14.42
CA TYR A 115 11.76 19.47 15.06
C TYR A 115 12.78 19.04 16.14
N ARG A 116 12.52 17.94 16.87
CA ARG A 116 13.50 17.37 17.83
C ARG A 116 14.79 16.84 17.20
N TRP A 117 14.80 16.69 15.88
CA TRP A 117 15.93 16.31 15.04
C TRP A 117 16.47 17.51 14.23
N GLY A 118 15.88 18.69 14.40
CA GLY A 118 16.16 19.88 13.60
C GLY A 118 15.47 19.86 12.23
N SER A 119 15.46 18.71 11.56
CA SER A 119 14.76 18.52 10.29
C SER A 119 14.56 17.04 9.93
N LEU A 120 13.74 16.77 8.90
CA LEU A 120 13.55 15.41 8.38
C LEU A 120 14.85 14.88 7.75
N ALA A 121 15.62 15.73 7.03
CA ALA A 121 16.90 15.31 6.47
C ALA A 121 17.90 14.87 7.55
N ASN A 122 17.97 15.59 8.67
CA ASN A 122 18.85 15.23 9.78
C ASN A 122 18.46 13.88 10.40
N MET A 123 17.16 13.61 10.52
CA MET A 123 16.67 12.31 11.00
C MET A 123 17.06 11.18 10.03
N ILE A 124 16.83 11.37 8.73
CA ILE A 124 17.21 10.38 7.70
C ILE A 124 18.73 10.18 7.68
N GLN A 125 19.55 11.21 7.89
CA GLN A 125 21.01 11.08 8.02
C GLN A 125 21.42 10.25 9.24
N PHE A 126 20.71 10.38 10.36
CA PHE A 126 21.00 9.61 11.55
C PHE A 126 20.72 8.11 11.37
N PHE A 127 19.68 7.74 10.61
CA PHE A 127 19.32 6.35 10.32
C PHE A 127 19.79 5.95 8.91
N PRO A 128 21.00 5.38 8.74
CA PRO A 128 21.60 5.22 7.41
C PRO A 128 20.82 4.26 6.49
N ASN A 129 20.14 3.26 7.05
CA ASN A 129 19.47 2.19 6.30
C ASN A 129 17.94 2.32 6.24
N VAL A 130 17.39 3.43 6.73
CA VAL A 130 15.95 3.70 6.69
C VAL A 130 15.43 3.72 5.26
N THR A 131 14.31 3.05 5.04
CA THR A 131 13.55 3.03 3.77
C THR A 131 12.21 3.68 3.88
N PHE A 132 11.62 3.68 5.06
CA PHE A 132 10.24 4.09 5.22
C PHE A 132 10.05 4.81 6.54
N ILE A 133 9.33 5.92 6.52
CA ILE A 133 8.98 6.69 7.70
C ILE A 133 7.47 6.93 7.65
N SER A 134 6.73 6.47 8.66
CA SER A 134 5.30 6.72 8.79
C SER A 134 5.01 7.83 9.79
N PHE A 135 4.01 8.64 9.44
CA PHE A 135 3.46 9.71 10.24
C PHE A 135 1.95 9.43 10.45
N PRO A 136 1.60 8.54 11.40
CA PRO A 136 0.23 8.03 11.52
C PRO A 136 -0.81 9.13 11.77
N ALA A 137 -0.44 10.18 12.52
CA ALA A 137 -1.35 11.28 12.83
C ALA A 137 -1.84 12.06 11.60
N THR A 138 -1.11 12.00 10.48
CA THR A 138 -1.46 12.70 9.24
C THR A 138 -1.66 11.74 8.05
N GLY A 139 -1.58 10.42 8.28
CA GLY A 139 -1.60 9.42 7.20
C GLY A 139 -0.50 9.63 6.15
N THR A 140 0.62 10.27 6.53
CA THR A 140 1.71 10.62 5.61
C THR A 140 2.84 9.61 5.72
N HIS A 141 3.52 9.35 4.61
CA HIS A 141 4.65 8.43 4.56
C HIS A 141 5.79 9.02 3.74
N TYR A 142 7.03 8.71 4.12
CA TYR A 142 8.22 9.08 3.35
C TYR A 142 9.04 7.83 2.98
N GLU A 143 9.27 7.63 1.69
CA GLU A 143 10.09 6.54 1.15
C GLU A 143 11.49 7.05 0.77
N VAL A 144 12.51 6.41 1.33
CA VAL A 144 13.92 6.69 1.00
C VAL A 144 14.40 5.73 -0.08
N ARG A 145 14.43 6.21 -1.33
CA ARG A 145 14.76 5.42 -2.53
C ARG A 145 16.14 5.77 -3.08
N SER A 146 16.53 7.04 -2.96
CA SER A 146 17.77 7.60 -3.50
C SER A 146 19.01 6.87 -3.00
N ARG A 147 19.07 6.59 -1.70
CA ARG A 147 20.18 5.87 -1.05
C ARG A 147 20.38 4.44 -1.57
N ARG A 148 19.35 3.85 -2.19
CA ARG A 148 19.39 2.50 -2.74
C ARG A 148 19.57 2.48 -4.26
N GLY A 149 19.73 3.65 -4.88
CA GLY A 149 19.78 3.77 -6.34
C GLY A 149 18.44 3.43 -7.01
N GLN A 150 17.33 3.52 -6.28
CA GLN A 150 15.98 3.11 -6.73
C GLN A 150 15.11 4.28 -7.21
N GLY A 151 15.73 5.43 -7.49
CA GLY A 151 15.07 6.67 -7.94
C GLY A 151 15.09 7.79 -6.90
N VAL A 152 14.26 8.80 -7.13
CA VAL A 152 14.07 9.92 -6.20
C VAL A 152 13.24 9.46 -5.01
N ASP A 153 13.51 10.00 -3.82
CA ASP A 153 12.70 9.75 -2.62
C ASP A 153 11.25 10.18 -2.86
N ARG A 154 10.30 9.62 -2.11
CA ARG A 154 8.87 9.92 -2.28
C ARG A 154 8.26 10.38 -0.96
N LEU A 155 7.46 11.44 -1.01
CA LEU A 155 6.56 11.82 0.06
C LEU A 155 5.14 11.44 -0.39
N LEU A 156 4.54 10.47 0.31
CA LEU A 156 3.22 9.96 0.04
C LEU A 156 2.23 10.58 1.03
N LEU A 157 1.20 11.23 0.50
CA LEU A 157 0.18 11.93 1.28
C LEU A 157 -1.19 11.33 0.98
N THR A 158 -2.08 11.33 1.96
CA THR A 158 -3.51 10.99 1.73
C THR A 158 -4.34 12.26 1.71
N GLU A 159 -5.10 12.48 0.64
CA GLU A 159 -6.02 13.59 0.45
C GLU A 159 -7.43 13.07 0.26
N GLN A 160 -8.38 13.58 1.06
CA GLN A 160 -9.79 13.28 0.89
C GLN A 160 -10.46 14.40 0.10
N VAL A 161 -11.08 14.05 -1.01
CA VAL A 161 -11.89 14.95 -1.81
C VAL A 161 -13.16 15.26 -1.05
N LYS A 162 -13.40 16.55 -0.82
CA LYS A 162 -14.61 17.05 -0.16
C LYS A 162 -15.39 17.88 -1.16
N SER A 163 -16.72 17.81 -1.12
CA SER A 163 -17.60 18.74 -1.81
C SER A 163 -18.34 19.63 -0.82
N THR A 164 -18.61 20.87 -1.20
CA THR A 164 -19.46 21.79 -0.44
C THR A 164 -20.27 22.62 -1.42
N ALA A 165 -21.60 22.59 -1.29
CA ALA A 165 -22.55 23.27 -2.18
C ALA A 165 -22.28 22.98 -3.68
N GLY A 166 -22.14 21.68 -4.02
CA GLY A 166 -21.96 21.22 -5.39
C GLY A 166 -20.55 21.42 -5.99
N ALA A 167 -19.59 21.98 -5.25
CA ALA A 167 -18.23 22.19 -5.74
C ALA A 167 -17.18 21.40 -4.95
N VAL A 168 -16.19 20.84 -5.65
CA VAL A 168 -15.05 20.17 -5.02
C VAL A 168 -14.12 21.20 -4.37
N CYS A 169 -13.77 20.98 -3.12
CA CYS A 169 -12.86 21.83 -2.34
C CYS A 169 -11.42 21.75 -2.84
N ALA A 170 -10.64 22.80 -2.55
CA ALA A 170 -9.19 22.80 -2.76
C ALA A 170 -8.49 21.76 -1.86
N ALA A 171 -7.24 21.44 -2.20
CA ALA A 171 -6.41 20.57 -1.38
C ALA A 171 -6.13 21.23 -0.02
N ALA A 172 -5.84 20.42 1.00
CA ALA A 172 -5.46 20.96 2.30
C ALA A 172 -4.08 21.64 2.23
N ASP A 173 -3.93 22.80 2.86
CA ASP A 173 -2.62 23.41 3.07
C ASP A 173 -1.75 22.49 3.94
N ARG A 174 -0.51 22.25 3.51
CA ARG A 174 0.45 21.41 4.24
C ARG A 174 1.82 22.05 4.34
N ASP A 175 2.42 21.92 5.52
CA ASP A 175 3.82 22.24 5.75
C ASP A 175 4.70 21.10 5.23
N LEU A 176 5.23 21.26 4.02
CA LEU A 176 6.08 20.27 3.36
C LEU A 176 7.57 20.46 3.71
N PRO A 177 8.37 19.39 3.86
CA PRO A 177 9.81 19.52 4.10
C PRO A 177 10.55 20.21 2.95
N GLU A 178 11.17 21.36 3.19
CA GLU A 178 11.91 22.09 2.15
C GLU A 178 13.36 21.61 1.99
N ASP A 179 13.89 20.87 2.96
CA ASP A 179 15.30 20.48 3.06
C ASP A 179 15.65 19.16 2.34
N LEU A 180 14.70 18.60 1.60
CA LEU A 180 14.82 17.31 0.92
C LEU A 180 14.43 17.41 -0.56
N VAL A 181 15.05 16.56 -1.38
CA VAL A 181 14.68 16.39 -2.79
C VAL A 181 13.85 15.12 -2.91
N TYR A 182 12.54 15.27 -3.09
CA TYR A 182 11.59 14.17 -3.21
C TYR A 182 10.50 14.46 -4.24
N GLN A 183 9.85 13.40 -4.71
CA GLN A 183 8.61 13.47 -5.47
C GLN A 183 7.43 13.40 -4.50
N CYS A 184 6.51 14.36 -4.58
CA CYS A 184 5.27 14.34 -3.82
C CYS A 184 4.20 13.58 -4.59
N LEU A 185 3.60 12.56 -3.99
CA LEU A 185 2.52 11.76 -4.58
C LEU A 185 1.36 11.63 -3.60
N TYR A 186 0.15 11.50 -4.14
CA TYR A 186 -1.08 11.51 -3.35
C TYR A 186 -1.88 10.22 -3.50
N SER A 187 -2.45 9.74 -2.40
CA SER A 187 -3.61 8.85 -2.39
C SER A 187 -4.83 9.76 -2.31
N VAL A 188 -5.55 9.90 -3.42
CA VAL A 188 -6.69 10.80 -3.53
C VAL A 188 -7.96 9.98 -3.38
N ASP A 189 -8.64 10.16 -2.25
CA ASP A 189 -9.84 9.42 -1.87
C ASP A 189 -11.10 10.25 -2.14
N CYS A 190 -11.95 9.76 -3.04
CA CYS A 190 -13.20 10.40 -3.44
C CYS A 190 -14.43 9.86 -2.69
N TYR A 191 -14.25 9.23 -1.52
CA TYR A 191 -15.34 8.70 -0.71
C TYR A 191 -16.33 9.79 -0.23
N GLY A 192 -17.64 9.49 -0.33
CA GLY A 192 -18.69 10.34 0.24
C GLY A 192 -18.92 11.69 -0.46
N VAL A 193 -18.41 11.88 -1.69
CA VAL A 193 -18.72 13.07 -2.50
C VAL A 193 -20.17 12.99 -2.96
N ASP A 194 -21.04 13.86 -2.41
CA ASP A 194 -22.47 13.86 -2.73
C ASP A 194 -22.72 14.19 -4.21
N THR A 195 -23.11 13.19 -4.99
CA THR A 195 -23.37 13.28 -6.44
C THR A 195 -24.79 13.77 -6.75
N GLN A 196 -25.64 14.00 -5.75
CA GLN A 196 -27.04 14.38 -5.98
C GLN A 196 -27.21 15.81 -6.51
N GLU A 197 -26.18 16.66 -6.38
CA GLU A 197 -26.15 18.02 -6.95
C GLU A 197 -25.48 18.00 -8.33
N THR A 198 -26.26 18.26 -9.37
CA THR A 198 -26.06 17.88 -10.78
C THR A 198 -24.93 18.59 -11.55
N ALA A 199 -23.90 19.14 -10.89
CA ALA A 199 -22.70 19.65 -11.57
C ALA A 199 -21.47 19.67 -10.63
N LEU A 200 -20.92 18.51 -10.29
CA LEU A 200 -19.68 18.39 -9.50
C LEU A 200 -18.49 19.16 -10.08
N PHE A 201 -18.45 19.26 -11.41
CA PHE A 201 -17.39 19.94 -12.14
C PHE A 201 -17.98 21.06 -12.98
N ALA A 202 -17.49 22.29 -12.76
CA ALA A 202 -17.68 23.35 -13.74
C ALA A 202 -17.06 22.91 -15.08
N GLN A 203 -17.65 23.30 -16.21
CA GLN A 203 -17.09 23.00 -17.52
C GLN A 203 -16.27 24.18 -18.05
N ASP A 204 -15.17 23.88 -18.74
CA ASP A 204 -14.38 24.85 -19.48
C ASP A 204 -15.03 25.22 -20.83
N VAL A 205 -14.37 26.09 -21.60
CA VAL A 205 -14.85 26.51 -22.92
C VAL A 205 -14.92 25.39 -23.96
N ASN A 206 -14.27 24.26 -23.71
CA ASN A 206 -14.27 23.06 -24.56
C ASN A 206 -15.25 21.99 -24.05
N GLY A 207 -15.98 22.25 -22.96
CA GLY A 207 -16.90 21.30 -22.34
C GLY A 207 -16.22 20.27 -21.43
N LEU A 208 -14.92 20.41 -21.13
CA LEU A 208 -14.19 19.54 -20.20
C LEU A 208 -14.37 20.00 -18.75
N PRO A 209 -14.36 19.09 -17.77
CA PRO A 209 -14.46 19.47 -16.36
C PRO A 209 -13.22 20.26 -15.92
N VAL A 210 -13.42 21.43 -15.32
CA VAL A 210 -12.38 22.18 -14.62
C VAL A 210 -11.95 21.35 -13.41
N LEU A 211 -10.71 20.85 -13.44
CA LEU A 211 -10.15 20.06 -12.36
C LEU A 211 -9.95 20.95 -11.13
N ALA A 212 -10.60 20.59 -10.02
CA ALA A 212 -10.28 21.15 -8.73
C ALA A 212 -8.83 20.80 -8.36
N GLU A 213 -8.18 21.66 -7.58
CA GLU A 213 -6.75 21.51 -7.23
C GLU A 213 -6.41 20.12 -6.68
N VAL A 214 -7.26 19.58 -5.78
CA VAL A 214 -7.07 18.24 -5.21
C VAL A 214 -7.09 17.12 -6.28
N LEU A 215 -7.91 17.29 -7.33
CA LEU A 215 -8.01 16.38 -8.47
C LEU A 215 -6.97 16.68 -9.56
N ALA A 216 -6.15 17.71 -9.40
CA ALA A 216 -5.00 17.99 -10.25
C ALA A 216 -3.68 17.45 -9.66
N LEU A 217 -3.72 16.91 -8.42
CA LEU A 217 -2.55 16.38 -7.75
C LEU A 217 -2.02 15.10 -8.43
N PRO A 218 -0.68 14.89 -8.47
CA PRO A 218 -0.08 13.66 -8.97
C PRO A 218 -0.40 12.50 -8.03
N ALA A 219 -1.17 11.53 -8.50
CA ALA A 219 -1.68 10.44 -7.68
C ALA A 219 -0.78 9.21 -7.81
N TRP A 220 -0.30 8.68 -6.69
CA TRP A 220 0.14 7.28 -6.68
C TRP A 220 -1.07 6.35 -6.64
N GLN A 221 -2.17 6.77 -6.01
CA GLN A 221 -3.46 6.07 -6.00
C GLN A 221 -4.60 7.07 -6.15
N LEU A 222 -5.53 6.79 -7.06
CA LEU A 222 -6.79 7.52 -7.21
C LEU A 222 -7.94 6.57 -6.91
N LEU A 223 -8.70 6.87 -5.86
CA LEU A 223 -9.76 6.02 -5.33
C LEU A 223 -11.13 6.64 -5.59
N ILE A 224 -11.90 6.01 -6.47
CA ILE A 224 -13.26 6.42 -6.89
C ILE A 224 -14.20 5.26 -6.57
N TRP A 225 -14.54 5.12 -5.28
CA TRP A 225 -15.15 3.90 -4.73
C TRP A 225 -16.62 4.05 -4.30
N ASP A 226 -17.08 5.23 -3.88
CA ASP A 226 -18.43 5.43 -3.31
C ASP A 226 -19.33 6.33 -4.17
N GLN A 227 -19.20 6.22 -5.49
CA GLN A 227 -20.06 6.96 -6.40
C GLN A 227 -21.40 6.24 -6.55
N ARG A 228 -22.50 6.92 -6.20
CA ARG A 228 -23.86 6.46 -6.49
C ARG A 228 -24.33 7.13 -7.77
N GLY A 229 -24.67 6.34 -8.79
CA GLY A 229 -25.25 6.82 -10.03
C GLY A 229 -24.27 6.86 -11.20
N ASP A 230 -24.44 7.85 -12.08
CA ASP A 230 -23.69 8.01 -13.33
C ASP A 230 -22.25 8.49 -13.07
N ASN A 231 -21.28 7.74 -13.60
CA ASN A 231 -19.85 8.02 -13.52
C ASN A 231 -19.31 8.92 -14.66
N SER A 232 -20.14 9.35 -15.61
CA SER A 232 -19.72 10.12 -16.80
C SER A 232 -18.86 11.36 -16.47
N ALA A 233 -19.20 12.08 -15.40
CA ALA A 233 -18.45 13.22 -14.90
C ALA A 233 -17.04 12.82 -14.41
N TRP A 234 -16.93 11.69 -13.71
CA TRP A 234 -15.66 11.15 -13.23
C TRP A 234 -14.78 10.62 -14.36
N ILE A 235 -15.38 10.00 -15.39
CA ILE A 235 -14.64 9.56 -16.58
C ILE A 235 -14.08 10.77 -17.32
N SER A 236 -14.88 11.82 -17.47
CA SER A 236 -14.43 13.08 -18.09
C SER A 236 -13.30 13.73 -17.29
N MET A 237 -13.34 13.64 -15.96
CA MET A 237 -12.28 14.10 -15.06
C MET A 237 -10.99 13.29 -15.25
N LEU A 238 -11.10 11.96 -15.29
CA LEU A 238 -9.97 11.07 -15.55
C LEU A 238 -9.34 11.34 -16.93
N GLN A 239 -10.19 11.52 -17.96
CA GLN A 239 -9.74 11.84 -19.31
C GLN A 239 -8.98 13.18 -19.33
N HIS A 240 -9.46 14.19 -18.62
CA HIS A 240 -8.78 15.49 -18.52
C HIS A 240 -7.43 15.37 -17.79
N ARG A 241 -7.35 14.58 -16.71
CA ARG A 241 -6.07 14.27 -16.04
C ARG A 241 -5.08 13.62 -16.99
N THR A 242 -5.52 12.61 -17.75
CA THR A 242 -4.71 11.91 -18.74
C THR A 242 -4.22 12.86 -19.84
N GLN A 243 -5.09 13.74 -20.37
CA GLN A 243 -4.71 14.75 -21.37
C GLN A 243 -3.67 15.75 -20.86
N GLN A 244 -3.73 16.12 -19.58
CA GLN A 244 -2.75 17.00 -18.94
C GLN A 244 -1.46 16.28 -18.50
N ASN A 245 -1.35 14.97 -18.74
CA ASN A 245 -0.25 14.12 -18.26
C ASN A 245 -0.07 14.18 -16.73
N ILE A 246 -1.18 14.28 -15.99
CA ILE A 246 -1.15 14.21 -14.53
C ILE A 246 -0.99 12.74 -14.13
N LEU A 247 0.11 12.46 -13.45
CA LEU A 247 0.49 11.11 -13.03
C LEU A 247 -0.63 10.43 -12.22
N THR A 248 -0.96 9.19 -12.59
CA THR A 248 -1.87 8.30 -11.86
C THR A 248 -1.33 6.87 -11.95
N GLN A 249 -0.66 6.39 -10.89
CA GLN A 249 0.01 5.07 -10.91
C GLN A 249 -0.96 3.91 -10.63
N GLN A 250 -1.88 4.11 -9.69
CA GLN A 250 -2.93 3.17 -9.33
C GLN A 250 -4.31 3.82 -9.46
N LEU A 251 -5.27 3.08 -9.99
CA LEU A 251 -6.66 3.48 -10.11
C LEU A 251 -7.55 2.42 -9.46
N ASP A 252 -8.34 2.84 -8.49
CA ASP A 252 -9.38 2.00 -7.88
C ASP A 252 -10.74 2.60 -8.23
N TRP A 253 -11.56 1.84 -8.97
CA TRP A 253 -12.76 2.36 -9.60
C TRP A 253 -13.98 1.45 -9.37
N ARG A 254 -15.07 2.02 -8.86
CA ARG A 254 -16.37 1.35 -8.79
C ARG A 254 -17.18 1.63 -10.04
N LEU A 255 -17.48 0.57 -10.78
CA LEU A 255 -18.31 0.65 -11.97
C LEU A 255 -19.79 0.83 -11.60
N SER A 256 -20.45 1.69 -12.37
CA SER A 256 -21.91 1.87 -12.34
C SER A 256 -22.61 0.82 -13.20
N SER A 257 -21.99 0.41 -14.32
CA SER A 257 -22.46 -0.63 -15.23
C SER A 257 -21.33 -1.16 -16.13
N LEU A 258 -21.55 -2.28 -16.83
CA LEU A 258 -20.59 -2.81 -17.81
C LEU A 258 -20.49 -1.94 -19.08
N GLU A 259 -21.51 -1.14 -19.39
CA GLU A 259 -21.52 -0.23 -20.56
C GLU A 259 -20.47 0.89 -20.41
N GLU A 260 -20.09 1.20 -19.16
CA GLU A 260 -19.08 2.20 -18.81
C GLU A 260 -17.65 1.82 -19.26
N LEU A 261 -17.37 0.52 -19.39
CA LEU A 261 -16.01 -0.01 -19.57
C LEU A 261 -15.28 0.61 -20.77
N GLU A 262 -15.95 0.77 -21.90
CA GLU A 262 -15.30 1.34 -23.09
C GLU A 262 -14.81 2.76 -22.83
N SER A 263 -15.68 3.63 -22.29
CA SER A 263 -15.35 5.02 -21.97
C SER A 263 -14.28 5.13 -20.88
N LEU A 264 -14.36 4.26 -19.86
CA LEU A 264 -13.38 4.21 -18.78
C LEU A 264 -11.98 3.86 -19.33
N PHE A 265 -11.85 2.77 -20.10
CA PHE A 265 -10.57 2.35 -20.66
C PHE A 265 -10.00 3.34 -21.68
N GLU A 266 -10.85 4.11 -22.38
CA GLU A 266 -10.38 5.23 -23.23
C GLU A 266 -9.85 6.42 -22.43
N ALA A 267 -10.39 6.66 -21.24
CA ALA A 267 -9.93 7.73 -20.35
C ALA A 267 -8.67 7.36 -19.55
N MET A 268 -8.34 6.07 -19.41
CA MET A 268 -7.23 5.59 -18.59
C MET A 268 -5.87 6.09 -19.08
N PRO A 269 -4.96 6.42 -18.14
CA PRO A 269 -3.59 6.76 -18.47
C PRO A 269 -2.82 5.51 -18.91
N ARG A 270 -1.95 5.66 -19.92
CA ARG A 270 -1.18 4.53 -20.48
C ARG A 270 -0.04 4.06 -19.56
N ASP A 271 0.39 4.90 -18.62
CA ASP A 271 1.40 4.62 -17.60
C ASP A 271 0.81 4.06 -16.30
N LEU A 272 -0.48 3.70 -16.29
CA LEU A 272 -1.13 3.03 -15.17
C LEU A 272 -0.46 1.68 -14.88
N GLN A 273 -0.07 1.46 -13.63
CA GLN A 273 0.64 0.26 -13.17
C GLN A 273 -0.29 -0.70 -12.42
N SER A 274 -1.30 -0.19 -11.74
CA SER A 274 -2.25 -1.00 -10.98
C SER A 274 -3.68 -0.55 -11.23
N LEU A 275 -4.57 -1.50 -11.47
CA LEU A 275 -6.00 -1.27 -11.69
C LEU A 275 -6.82 -2.17 -10.78
N THR A 276 -7.65 -1.57 -9.93
CA THR A 276 -8.69 -2.27 -9.17
C THR A 276 -10.05 -1.85 -9.72
N LEU A 277 -10.85 -2.82 -10.18
CA LEU A 277 -12.22 -2.59 -10.62
C LEU A 277 -13.20 -3.26 -9.67
N LEU A 278 -14.16 -2.48 -9.18
CA LEU A 278 -15.23 -2.94 -8.30
C LEU A 278 -16.54 -3.06 -9.06
N PHE A 279 -17.14 -4.24 -8.96
CA PHE A 279 -18.41 -4.60 -9.59
C PHE A 279 -19.46 -4.85 -8.51
N PRO A 280 -20.50 -4.01 -8.41
CA PRO A 280 -21.72 -4.42 -7.74
C PRO A 280 -22.49 -5.37 -8.67
N CYS A 281 -22.56 -6.65 -8.30
CA CYS A 281 -23.40 -7.64 -8.99
C CYS A 281 -24.65 -7.94 -8.14
N GLU A 282 -25.79 -8.10 -8.78
CA GLU A 282 -27.02 -8.55 -8.10
C GLU A 282 -27.02 -10.08 -7.96
N GLU A 283 -26.45 -10.78 -8.95
CA GLU A 283 -26.45 -12.24 -9.03
C GLU A 283 -25.04 -12.82 -9.24
N PHE A 284 -24.76 -13.97 -8.63
CA PHE A 284 -23.46 -14.66 -8.76
C PHE A 284 -23.17 -15.12 -10.21
N GLU A 285 -24.21 -15.41 -11.00
CA GLU A 285 -24.06 -15.85 -12.39
C GLU A 285 -23.43 -14.78 -13.29
N GLU A 286 -23.51 -13.50 -12.88
CA GLU A 286 -22.93 -12.36 -13.59
C GLU A 286 -21.41 -12.24 -13.43
N VAL A 287 -20.80 -12.95 -12.46
CA VAL A 287 -19.36 -12.91 -12.16
C VAL A 287 -18.53 -13.21 -13.41
N ASN A 288 -18.86 -14.29 -14.10
CA ASN A 288 -18.11 -14.72 -15.27
C ASN A 288 -18.30 -13.75 -16.45
N THR A 289 -19.51 -13.25 -16.64
CA THR A 289 -19.81 -12.26 -17.69
C THR A 289 -19.03 -10.96 -17.45
N SER A 290 -19.03 -10.46 -16.21
CA SER A 290 -18.35 -9.22 -15.81
C SER A 290 -16.83 -9.34 -15.94
N ALA A 291 -16.25 -10.42 -15.39
CA ALA A 291 -14.81 -10.66 -15.50
C ALA A 291 -14.36 -10.77 -16.96
N ASN A 292 -15.10 -11.52 -17.80
CA ASN A 292 -14.77 -11.61 -19.23
C ASN A 292 -14.92 -10.28 -19.96
N ALA A 293 -15.93 -9.46 -19.61
CA ALA A 293 -16.12 -8.15 -20.22
C ALA A 293 -14.91 -7.24 -19.98
N VAL A 294 -14.39 -7.20 -18.74
CA VAL A 294 -13.19 -6.42 -18.40
C VAL A 294 -11.98 -6.92 -19.16
N MET A 295 -11.75 -8.23 -19.11
CA MET A 295 -10.56 -8.83 -19.72
C MET A 295 -10.49 -8.58 -21.23
N ASN A 296 -11.63 -8.40 -21.90
CA ASN A 296 -11.66 -8.02 -23.32
C ASN A 296 -11.05 -6.63 -23.61
N TYR A 297 -10.93 -5.77 -22.59
CA TYR A 297 -10.31 -4.44 -22.68
C TYR A 297 -8.88 -4.39 -22.11
N VAL A 298 -8.43 -5.44 -21.43
CA VAL A 298 -7.07 -5.53 -20.88
C VAL A 298 -6.14 -6.06 -21.96
N ASP A 299 -5.52 -5.15 -22.69
CA ASP A 299 -4.54 -5.47 -23.73
C ASP A 299 -3.33 -4.52 -23.70
N ASN A 300 -2.24 -4.95 -24.31
CA ASN A 300 -0.98 -4.20 -24.33
C ASN A 300 -1.06 -2.86 -25.09
N ASN A 301 -2.06 -2.64 -25.96
CA ASN A 301 -2.22 -1.36 -26.66
C ASN A 301 -2.87 -0.31 -25.77
N ARG A 302 -3.83 -0.72 -24.94
CA ARG A 302 -4.55 0.17 -24.03
C ARG A 302 -3.74 0.42 -22.75
N LEU A 303 -3.24 -0.65 -22.13
CA LEU A 303 -2.59 -0.61 -20.82
C LEU A 303 -1.20 -1.26 -20.86
N PRO A 304 -0.22 -0.68 -21.59
CA PRO A 304 1.10 -1.28 -21.78
C PRO A 304 1.92 -1.41 -20.48
N GLU A 305 1.68 -0.53 -19.51
CA GLU A 305 2.45 -0.45 -18.26
C GLU A 305 1.79 -1.19 -17.08
N LEU A 306 0.64 -1.85 -17.32
CA LEU A 306 -0.10 -2.52 -16.27
C LEU A 306 0.70 -3.70 -15.70
N GLU A 307 0.94 -3.67 -14.39
CA GLU A 307 1.61 -4.73 -13.63
C GLU A 307 0.61 -5.57 -12.81
N HIS A 308 -0.45 -4.93 -12.30
CA HIS A 308 -1.39 -5.53 -11.35
C HIS A 308 -2.84 -5.25 -11.76
N LEU A 309 -3.67 -6.30 -11.83
CA LEU A 309 -5.11 -6.18 -12.06
C LEU A 309 -5.88 -6.87 -10.93
N ASN A 310 -6.74 -6.15 -10.22
CA ASN A 310 -7.66 -6.72 -9.24
C ASN A 310 -9.11 -6.49 -9.67
N LEU A 311 -9.88 -7.58 -9.74
CA LEU A 311 -11.31 -7.56 -9.99
C LEU A 311 -12.03 -7.91 -8.70
N ARG A 312 -12.69 -6.93 -8.08
CA ARG A 312 -13.48 -7.14 -6.87
C ARG A 312 -14.96 -7.15 -7.22
N ILE A 313 -15.65 -8.25 -6.91
CA ILE A 313 -17.07 -8.44 -7.21
C ILE A 313 -17.84 -8.58 -5.90
N ASP A 314 -18.70 -7.61 -5.64
CA ASP A 314 -19.53 -7.52 -4.44
C ASP A 314 -20.96 -7.96 -4.79
N PHE A 315 -21.53 -8.89 -4.02
CA PHE A 315 -22.92 -9.34 -4.22
C PHE A 315 -23.71 -9.42 -2.89
N PRO A 316 -25.03 -9.14 -2.92
CA PRO A 316 -25.86 -9.03 -1.71
C PRO A 316 -26.12 -10.38 -1.05
N GLY A 317 -26.01 -10.42 0.28
CA GLY A 317 -26.10 -11.62 1.11
C GLY A 317 -27.49 -12.21 1.32
N ASP A 318 -28.53 -11.63 0.71
CA ASP A 318 -29.90 -12.18 0.74
C ASP A 318 -30.09 -13.34 -0.26
N SER A 319 -29.12 -13.53 -1.16
CA SER A 319 -29.03 -14.70 -2.04
C SER A 319 -28.50 -15.92 -1.27
N LEU A 320 -29.26 -16.41 -0.28
CA LEU A 320 -29.02 -17.68 0.44
C LEU A 320 -29.09 -18.93 -0.44
N LEU A 321 -29.27 -18.76 -1.75
CA LEU A 321 -29.10 -19.80 -2.74
C LEU A 321 -27.74 -19.60 -3.40
N LEU A 322 -26.67 -20.15 -2.78
CA LEU A 322 -25.58 -20.67 -3.62
C LEU A 322 -26.25 -21.56 -4.67
N PRO A 323 -26.07 -21.32 -5.98
CA PRO A 323 -26.76 -22.11 -6.99
C PRO A 323 -26.38 -23.58 -6.78
N VAL A 324 -27.34 -24.35 -6.24
CA VAL A 324 -27.25 -25.81 -6.21
C VAL A 324 -27.45 -26.25 -7.65
N GLY A 325 -26.33 -26.29 -8.37
CA GLY A 325 -26.30 -26.50 -9.80
C GLY A 325 -25.64 -25.33 -10.51
N LEU A 326 -24.31 -25.24 -10.40
CA LEU A 326 -23.51 -24.73 -11.50
C LEU A 326 -23.71 -25.71 -12.67
N THR A 327 -24.86 -25.67 -13.34
CA THR A 327 -24.90 -26.12 -14.72
C THR A 327 -23.99 -25.16 -15.43
N SER A 328 -22.83 -25.66 -15.89
CA SER A 328 -21.96 -24.93 -16.79
C SER A 328 -22.81 -24.52 -18.00
N ALA A 329 -23.43 -23.35 -17.96
CA ALA A 329 -23.71 -22.61 -19.16
C ALA A 329 -22.32 -22.31 -19.71
N GLN A 330 -21.83 -23.24 -20.54
CA GLN A 330 -20.65 -22.97 -21.33
C GLN A 330 -20.94 -21.65 -22.03
N PRO A 331 -20.08 -20.64 -21.91
CA PRO A 331 -20.27 -19.45 -22.71
C PRO A 331 -20.30 -19.94 -24.17
N ASP A 332 -21.40 -19.69 -24.88
CA ASP A 332 -21.59 -20.10 -26.28
C ASP A 332 -20.49 -19.51 -27.21
N THR A 333 -19.66 -18.63 -26.66
CA THR A 333 -18.54 -17.99 -27.32
C THR A 333 -17.31 -18.01 -26.41
N ILE A 334 -16.17 -18.42 -26.99
CA ILE A 334 -14.86 -18.31 -26.34
C ILE A 334 -14.60 -16.82 -26.05
N PRO A 335 -14.27 -16.43 -24.81
CA PRO A 335 -13.92 -15.04 -24.47
C PRO A 335 -12.83 -14.48 -25.39
N ARG A 336 -13.01 -13.25 -25.89
CA ARG A 336 -12.11 -12.67 -26.90
C ARG A 336 -10.69 -12.52 -26.36
N TRP A 337 -10.57 -12.15 -25.08
CA TRP A 337 -9.30 -11.92 -24.41
C TRP A 337 -8.40 -13.16 -24.34
N LEU A 338 -8.93 -14.38 -24.45
CA LEU A 338 -8.12 -15.60 -24.54
C LEU A 338 -7.25 -15.64 -25.81
N ASN A 339 -7.58 -14.81 -26.81
CA ASN A 339 -6.81 -14.66 -28.04
C ASN A 339 -6.08 -13.30 -28.13
N ASN A 340 -6.18 -12.46 -27.10
CA ASN A 340 -5.53 -11.14 -27.07
C ASN A 340 -4.15 -11.24 -26.41
N ASP A 341 -3.23 -10.36 -26.85
CA ASP A 341 -1.96 -10.17 -26.17
C ASP A 341 -2.17 -9.34 -24.89
N LEU A 342 -2.12 -10.04 -23.75
CA LEU A 342 -2.13 -9.39 -22.43
C LEU A 342 -0.93 -8.44 -22.28
N PRO A 343 -1.03 -7.39 -21.43
CA PRO A 343 0.08 -6.48 -21.18
C PRO A 343 1.36 -7.21 -20.79
N SER A 344 2.47 -6.85 -21.45
CA SER A 344 3.76 -7.53 -21.28
C SER A 344 4.35 -7.44 -19.87
N LYS A 345 3.90 -6.45 -19.08
CA LYS A 345 4.33 -6.20 -17.70
C LYS A 345 3.40 -6.79 -16.65
N LEU A 346 2.25 -7.35 -17.04
CA LEU A 346 1.27 -7.90 -16.12
C LEU A 346 1.87 -9.09 -15.36
N ARG A 347 1.92 -8.97 -14.03
CA ARG A 347 2.51 -9.97 -13.13
C ARG A 347 1.45 -10.81 -12.44
N ASP A 348 0.33 -10.19 -12.08
CA ASP A 348 -0.75 -10.84 -11.36
C ASP A 348 -2.12 -10.29 -11.77
N ILE A 349 -3.10 -11.19 -11.69
CA ILE A 349 -4.52 -10.92 -11.82
C ILE A 349 -5.16 -11.55 -10.58
N GLU A 350 -5.79 -10.72 -9.75
CA GLU A 350 -6.52 -11.14 -8.56
C GLU A 350 -8.03 -11.02 -8.80
N LEU A 351 -8.78 -12.02 -8.35
CA LEU A 351 -10.24 -12.01 -8.37
C LEU A 351 -10.73 -12.13 -6.93
N THR A 352 -11.27 -11.03 -6.39
CA THR A 352 -11.83 -10.98 -5.05
C THR A 352 -13.35 -11.10 -5.11
N LEU A 353 -13.92 -12.10 -4.44
CA LEU A 353 -15.36 -12.29 -4.34
C LEU A 353 -15.82 -11.91 -2.94
N VAL A 354 -16.60 -10.84 -2.82
CA VAL A 354 -17.05 -10.31 -1.53
C VAL A 354 -18.53 -10.60 -1.34
N TYR A 355 -18.83 -11.36 -0.29
CA TYR A 355 -20.19 -11.66 0.11
C TYR A 355 -20.63 -10.66 1.18
N ASN A 356 -21.47 -9.71 0.80
CA ASN A 356 -21.95 -8.66 1.69
C ASN A 356 -23.18 -9.14 2.46
N THR A 357 -22.98 -9.75 3.64
CA THR A 357 -24.11 -9.98 4.55
C THR A 357 -24.43 -8.69 5.30
N PRO A 358 -25.71 -8.39 5.58
CA PRO A 358 -26.10 -7.19 6.33
C PRO A 358 -25.42 -7.05 7.70
N ASP A 359 -24.81 -8.12 8.24
CA ASP A 359 -24.15 -8.13 9.55
C ASP A 359 -22.65 -8.49 9.54
N SER A 360 -22.00 -8.72 8.39
CA SER A 360 -20.53 -8.95 8.33
C SER A 360 -19.99 -8.94 6.89
N GLU A 361 -18.96 -8.14 6.63
CA GLU A 361 -18.09 -8.29 5.46
C GLU A 361 -17.27 -9.58 5.63
N LEU A 362 -17.69 -10.67 4.96
CA LEU A 362 -16.85 -11.87 4.82
C LEU A 362 -16.13 -11.76 3.47
N THR A 363 -14.87 -11.32 3.52
CA THR A 363 -13.98 -11.30 2.35
C THR A 363 -13.50 -12.72 2.07
N TYR A 364 -13.81 -13.26 0.89
CA TYR A 364 -13.18 -14.48 0.40
C TYR A 364 -12.10 -14.09 -0.63
N SER A 365 -10.83 -14.29 -0.28
CA SER A 365 -9.73 -14.32 -1.24
C SER A 365 -9.56 -15.76 -1.75
N ILE A 366 -9.59 -15.97 -3.06
CA ILE A 366 -9.28 -17.25 -3.71
C ILE A 366 -7.90 -17.18 -4.34
#